data_AF-A0A7W8S6V3-F1
#
_entry.id   AF-A0A7W8S6V3-F1
#
_cell.length_a   1.000
_cell.length_b   1.000
_cell.length_c   1.000
_cell.angle_alpha   90.00
_cell.angle_beta   90.00
_cell.angle_gamma   90.00
#
_symmetry.space_group_name_H-M   'P 1'
#
loop_
_entity.id
_entity.type
_entity.pdbx_description
1 polymer ?
#
loop_
_entity_poly.entity_id
_entity_poly.type
_entity_poly.pdbx_seq_one_letter_code
_entity_poly.pdbx_strand_id
1 'polypeptide(L)'
;MNRIHCRVCDKPIDDQTAIASVPHVPHDGDVGICLYCRTWSVYEGGELREPTPDEQDWIDTNPDCADAARVAIMFNLLRALQ
;
A
#
# COMPACT_ATOMS: atom_id res chain seq x y z
N MET A 1 3.70 -18.05 4.54
CA MET A 1 3.71 -16.98 3.52
C MET A 1 4.91 -16.09 3.80
N ASN A 2 5.75 -15.84 2.80
CA ASN A 2 6.80 -14.81 2.91
C ASN A 2 6.09 -13.46 3.09
N ARG A 3 6.46 -12.69 4.12
CA ARG A 3 5.89 -11.36 4.34
C ARG A 3 6.42 -10.42 3.26
N ILE A 4 5.52 -9.73 2.57
CA ILE A 4 5.88 -8.68 1.61
C ILE A 4 6.36 -7.46 2.41
N HIS A 5 7.49 -6.87 2.01
CA HIS A 5 8.06 -5.69 2.65
C HIS A 5 8.02 -4.50 1.70
N CYS A 6 7.90 -3.29 2.25
CA CYS A 6 7.97 -2.08 1.46
C CYS A 6 9.36 -1.94 0.81
N ARG A 7 9.39 -1.73 -0.51
CA ARG A 7 10.63 -1.56 -1.29
C ARG A 7 11.52 -0.39 -0.86
N VAL A 8 10.98 0.58 -0.11
CA VAL A 8 11.70 1.82 0.28
C VAL A 8 12.16 1.80 1.74
N CYS A 9 11.26 1.51 2.68
CA CYS A 9 11.57 1.58 4.10
C CYS A 9 11.75 0.21 4.78
N ASP A 10 11.62 -0.87 4.01
CA ASP A 10 11.77 -2.27 4.45
C ASP A 10 10.87 -2.64 5.65
N LYS A 11 9.82 -1.86 5.90
CA LYS A 11 8.81 -2.23 6.88
C LYS A 11 7.90 -3.28 6.29
N PRO A 12 7.51 -4.31 7.07
CA PRO A 12 6.57 -5.31 6.58
C PRO A 12 5.26 -4.60 6.21
N ILE A 13 4.76 -4.94 5.03
CA ILE A 13 3.36 -4.66 4.69
C ILE A 13 2.58 -5.77 5.35
N ASP A 14 2.47 -5.67 6.67
CA ASP A 14 1.72 -6.64 7.45
C ASP A 14 0.27 -6.56 6.99
N ASP A 15 -0.16 -7.69 6.43
CA ASP A 15 -1.49 -7.96 5.96
C ASP A 15 -2.48 -7.90 7.15
N GLN A 16 -3.70 -7.45 6.86
CA GLN A 16 -4.94 -7.70 7.61
C GLN A 16 -5.21 -6.87 8.88
N THR A 17 -5.71 -5.64 8.70
CA THR A 17 -6.97 -5.39 9.43
C THR A 17 -7.96 -6.36 8.80
N ALA A 18 -8.33 -7.43 9.52
CA ALA A 18 -9.30 -8.38 9.03
C ALA A 18 -10.64 -7.66 8.84
N ILE A 19 -10.87 -7.09 7.65
CA ILE A 19 -12.22 -6.86 7.18
C ILE A 19 -12.77 -8.27 6.98
N ALA A 20 -13.69 -8.64 7.87
CA ALA A 20 -14.14 -10.00 8.05
C ALA A 20 -14.39 -10.73 6.71
N SER A 21 -13.87 -11.96 6.63
CA SER A 21 -14.31 -13.10 5.79
C SER A 21 -13.66 -13.40 4.43
N VAL A 22 -12.75 -12.59 3.86
CA VAL A 22 -12.04 -12.99 2.62
C VAL A 22 -10.55 -12.67 2.71
N PRO A 23 -9.63 -13.62 2.46
CA PRO A 23 -8.22 -13.31 2.31
C PRO A 23 -8.05 -12.39 1.10
N HIS A 24 -7.74 -11.11 1.35
CA HIS A 24 -7.33 -10.16 0.32
C HIS A 24 -5.90 -10.47 -0.09
N VAL A 25 -5.75 -11.47 -0.96
CA VAL A 25 -4.48 -11.75 -1.61
C VAL A 25 -4.32 -10.73 -2.75
N PRO A 26 -3.23 -9.93 -2.78
CA PRO A 26 -3.00 -9.00 -3.88
C PRO A 26 -2.79 -9.76 -5.18
N HIS A 27 -3.32 -9.21 -6.27
CA HIS A 27 -3.09 -9.67 -7.64
C HIS A 27 -2.08 -8.79 -8.36
N ASP A 28 -1.46 -9.32 -9.42
CA ASP A 28 -0.55 -8.53 -10.24
C ASP A 28 -1.27 -7.29 -10.80
N GLY A 29 -0.66 -6.12 -10.65
CA GLY A 29 -1.24 -4.82 -10.99
C GLY A 29 -1.93 -4.11 -9.82
N ASP A 30 -2.14 -4.78 -8.67
CA ASP A 30 -2.72 -4.12 -7.50
C ASP A 30 -1.79 -3.02 -6.98
N VAL A 31 -2.37 -1.86 -6.69
CA VAL A 31 -1.65 -0.70 -6.16
C VAL A 31 -1.77 -0.67 -4.64
N GLY A 32 -0.64 -0.55 -3.96
CA GLY A 32 -0.56 -0.40 -2.50
C GLY A 32 0.17 0.87 -2.07
N ILE A 33 -0.21 1.41 -0.91
CA ILE A 33 0.51 2.49 -0.24
C ILE A 33 1.15 1.98 1.05
N CYS A 34 2.44 2.25 1.24
CA CYS A 34 3.11 1.94 2.50
C CYS A 34 2.61 2.87 3.61
N LEU A 35 2.04 2.32 4.69
CA LEU A 35 1.59 3.12 5.84
C LEU A 35 2.75 3.88 6.52
N TYR A 36 3.99 3.40 6.44
CA TYR A 36 5.13 4.01 7.11
C TYR A 36 5.76 5.17 6.32
N CYS A 37 6.17 4.91 5.08
CA CYS A 37 6.87 5.91 4.25
C CYS A 37 5.98 6.60 3.22
N ARG A 38 4.72 6.16 3.06
CA ARG A 38 3.72 6.67 2.09
C ARG A 38 4.12 6.50 0.63
N THR A 39 5.08 5.63 0.36
CA THR A 39 5.45 5.29 -1.01
C THR A 39 4.40 4.37 -1.63
N TRP A 40 3.99 4.70 -2.85
CA TRP A 40 3.16 3.85 -3.69
C TRP A 40 4.00 2.72 -4.31
N SER A 41 3.39 1.55 -4.48
CA SER A 41 4.00 0.40 -5.13
C SER A 41 2.94 -0.43 -5.84
N VAL A 42 3.35 -1.15 -6.87
CA VAL A 42 2.49 -2.08 -7.60
C VAL A 42 2.94 -3.50 -7.29
N TYR A 43 1.99 -4.38 -7.03
CA TYR A 43 2.25 -5.80 -6.83
C TYR A 43 2.50 -6.48 -8.18
N GLU A 44 3.59 -7.22 -8.31
CA GLU A 44 3.90 -8.00 -9.51
C GLU A 44 4.77 -9.21 -9.14
N GLY A 45 4.32 -10.40 -9.51
CA GLY A 45 5.13 -11.62 -9.42
C GLY A 45 5.52 -12.02 -7.99
N GLY A 46 4.74 -11.60 -6.99
CA GLY A 46 5.06 -11.87 -5.57
C GLY A 46 5.82 -10.75 -4.86
N GLU A 47 6.19 -9.69 -5.57
CA GLU A 47 7.00 -8.59 -5.06
C GLU A 47 6.31 -7.23 -5.24
N LEU A 48 6.90 -6.18 -4.67
CA LEU A 48 6.46 -4.80 -4.86
C LEU A 48 7.47 -4.04 -5.69
N ARG A 49 6.99 -3.48 -6.79
CA ARG A 49 7.79 -2.62 -7.67
C ARG A 49 7.33 -1.17 -7.63
N GLU A 50 8.16 -0.33 -8.23
CA GLU A 50 7.80 1.04 -8.57
C GLU A 50 6.64 1.08 -9.57
N PRO A 51 5.67 1.99 -9.42
CA PRO A 51 4.72 2.28 -10.49
C PRO A 51 5.46 2.75 -11.75
N THR A 52 4.95 2.33 -12.90
CA THR A 52 5.31 2.93 -14.19
C THR A 52 4.76 4.37 -14.26
N PRO A 53 5.22 5.21 -15.21
CA PRO A 53 4.70 6.56 -15.36
C PRO A 53 3.18 6.62 -15.57
N ASP A 54 2.62 5.69 -16.36
CA ASP A 54 1.18 5.64 -16.63
C ASP A 54 0.38 5.21 -15.39
N GLU A 55 0.88 4.24 -14.62
CA GLU A 55 0.28 3.86 -13.34
C GLU A 55 0.37 4.99 -12.32
N GLN A 56 1.48 5.74 -12.30
CA GLN A 56 1.65 6.90 -11.43
C GLN A 56 0.66 8.02 -11.78
N ASP A 57 0.47 8.31 -13.06
CA ASP A 57 -0.54 9.28 -13.52
C ASP A 57 -1.95 8.87 -13.10
N TRP A 58 -2.27 7.57 -13.22
CA TRP A 58 -3.53 7.03 -12.71
C TRP A 58 -3.65 7.17 -11.19
N ILE A 59 -2.60 6.87 -10.43
CA ILE A 59 -2.57 7.03 -8.95
C ILE A 59 -2.83 8.48 -8.56
N ASP A 60 -2.22 9.42 -9.27
CA ASP A 60 -2.31 10.85 -8.95
C ASP A 60 -3.68 11.45 -9.30
N THR A 61 -4.39 10.86 -10.27
CA THR A 61 -5.68 11.35 -10.76
C THR A 61 -6.88 10.58 -10.22
N ASN A 62 -6.69 9.36 -9.71
CA ASN A 62 -7.78 8.55 -9.16
C ASN A 62 -8.17 9.01 -7.73
N PRO A 63 -9.44 9.40 -7.50
CA PRO A 63 -9.90 9.84 -6.18
C PRO A 63 -9.78 8.76 -5.08
N ASP A 64 -9.90 7.48 -5.42
CA ASP A 64 -9.77 6.39 -4.45
C ASP A 64 -8.34 6.31 -3.88
N CYS A 65 -7.33 6.59 -4.71
CA CYS A 65 -5.94 6.68 -4.28
C CYS A 65 -5.72 7.89 -3.35
N ALA A 66 -6.37 9.02 -3.62
CA ALA A 66 -6.33 10.18 -2.73
C ALA A 66 -6.94 9.86 -1.35
N ASP A 67 -8.03 9.09 -1.30
CA ASP A 67 -8.65 8.65 -0.04
C ASP A 67 -7.77 7.65 0.72
N ALA A 68 -7.18 6.68 0.03
CA ALA A 68 -6.22 5.75 0.63
C ALA A 68 -5.00 6.49 1.23
N ALA A 69 -4.49 7.53 0.56
CA ALA A 69 -3.41 8.36 1.09
C ALA A 69 -3.81 9.11 2.38
N ARG A 70 -5.04 9.64 2.45
CA ARG A 70 -5.57 10.29 3.66
C ARG A 70 -5.65 9.32 4.83
N VAL A 71 -6.14 8.11 4.59
CA VAL A 71 -6.21 7.04 5.59
C VAL A 71 -4.80 6.68 6.10
N ALA A 72 -3.83 6.52 5.19
CA ALA A 72 -2.44 6.22 5.58
C ALA A 72 -1.82 7.32 6.46
N ILE A 73 -2.09 8.61 6.15
CA ILE A 73 -1.66 9.74 6.98
C ILE A 73 -2.31 9.69 8.37
N MET A 74 -3.62 9.41 8.43
CA MET A 74 -4.36 9.31 9.69
C MET A 74 -3.78 8.22 10.59
N PHE A 75 -3.44 7.04 10.05
CA PHE A 75 -2.81 5.97 10.84
C PHE A 75 -1.48 6.39 11.47
N ASN A 76 -0.65 7.13 10.75
CA ASN A 76 0.61 7.64 11.29
C ASN A 76 0.39 8.65 12.43
N LEU A 77 -0.59 9.53 12.29
CA LEU A 77 -0.94 10.48 13.34
C LEU A 77 -1.43 9.76 14.60
N LEU A 78 -2.31 8.75 14.44
CA LEU A 78 -2.80 7.95 15.58
C LEU A 78 -1.67 7.22 16.30
N ARG A 79 -0.69 6.68 15.57
CA ARG A 79 0.49 6.02 16.16
C ARG A 79 1.41 6.98 16.90
N ALA A 80 1.55 8.21 16.43
CA ALA A 80 2.40 9.22 17.07
C ALA A 80 1.84 9.74 18.41
N LEU A 81 0.57 9.47 18.69
CA LEU A 81 -0.12 9.87 19.93
C LEU A 81 -0.12 8.78 21.02
N GLN A 82 0.42 7.61 20.73
CA GLN A 82 0.56 6.46 21.65
C GLN A 82 1.99 6.40 22.20
#